data_AF-A0A090XBL4-F1
#
_entry.id   AF-A0A090XBL4-F1
#
_cell.length_a   1.000
_cell.length_b   1.000
_cell.length_c   1.000
_cell.angle_alpha   90.00
_cell.angle_beta   90.00
_cell.angle_gamma   90.00
#
_symmetry.space_group_name_H-M   'P 1'
#
loop_
_entity.id
_entity.type
_entity.pdbx_description
1 polymer ?
#
loop_
_entity_poly.entity_id
_entity_poly.type
_entity_poly.pdbx_seq_one_letter_code
_entity_poly.pdbx_strand_id
1 'polypeptide(L)'
;SGPQWTDFMMQVLRMLHTLKQRQQQQSRTTRHSLPTCSTVCCLHRTEPLVVAPFEGFGGISLAYEKVLAASDEKKLQLKRYIKIIGGDDAKEKTSRILKKLLTYDIGVAFTWYGTKDKRRFCDLQFCQLMCGGLTEQQNKKEAEVTLKDIEKTTMTWLRHAKERLDNCQKRGAAQMAHPEEDEDD
;
A
#
# COMPACT_ATOMS: atom_id res chain seq x y z
N SER A 1 68.40 -32.37 6.35
CA SER A 1 67.05 -32.09 5.82
C SER A 1 66.54 -30.79 6.43
N GLY A 2 66.67 -29.64 5.76
CA GLY A 2 66.48 -28.33 6.40
C GLY A 2 66.15 -27.13 5.48
N PRO A 3 66.61 -27.08 4.22
CA PRO A 3 66.31 -25.93 3.33
C PRO A 3 64.95 -26.00 2.63
N GLN A 4 64.46 -27.21 2.35
CA GLN A 4 63.25 -27.40 1.52
C GLN A 4 61.96 -27.04 2.26
N TRP A 5 61.96 -27.19 3.59
CA TRP A 5 60.81 -26.88 4.44
C TRP A 5 60.60 -25.37 4.63
N THR A 6 61.69 -24.61 4.77
CA THR A 6 61.65 -23.16 4.91
C THR A 6 61.14 -22.50 3.62
N ASP A 7 61.53 -23.02 2.46
CA ASP A 7 61.05 -22.54 1.16
C ASP A 7 59.55 -22.81 0.97
N PHE A 8 59.10 -24.02 1.35
CA PHE A 8 57.68 -24.35 1.34
C PHE A 8 56.87 -23.44 2.26
N MET A 9 57.33 -23.22 3.49
CA MET A 9 56.64 -22.32 4.44
C MET A 9 56.59 -20.88 3.94
N MET A 10 57.67 -20.36 3.35
CA MET A 10 57.64 -19.04 2.73
C MET A 10 56.63 -18.95 1.58
N GLN A 11 56.50 -20.00 0.77
CA GLN A 11 55.53 -20.05 -0.32
C GLN A 11 54.08 -20.07 0.19
N VAL A 12 53.81 -20.86 1.23
CA VAL A 12 52.49 -20.92 1.89
C VAL A 12 52.13 -19.57 2.52
N LEU A 13 53.08 -18.92 3.21
CA LEU A 13 52.85 -17.60 3.82
C LEU A 13 52.58 -16.52 2.77
N ARG A 14 53.31 -16.53 1.64
CA ARG A 14 53.04 -15.62 0.50
C ARG A 14 51.66 -15.84 -0.10
N MET A 15 51.24 -17.10 -0.27
CA MET A 15 49.90 -17.43 -0.75
C MET A 15 48.80 -16.96 0.20
N LEU A 16 48.94 -17.22 1.50
CA LEU A 16 47.98 -16.79 2.51
C LEU A 16 47.87 -15.27 2.58
N HIS A 17 49.00 -14.56 2.49
CA HIS A 17 49.00 -13.09 2.43
C HIS A 17 48.26 -12.58 1.19
N THR A 18 48.51 -13.18 0.03
CA THR A 18 47.83 -12.84 -1.23
C THR A 18 46.32 -13.13 -1.15
N LEU A 19 45.92 -14.22 -0.50
CA LEU A 19 44.52 -14.60 -0.33
C LEU A 19 43.80 -13.64 0.63
N LYS A 20 44.43 -13.29 1.75
CA LYS A 20 43.93 -12.31 2.72
C LYS A 20 43.78 -10.93 2.08
N GLN A 21 44.77 -10.48 1.30
CA GLN A 21 44.70 -9.22 0.57
C GLN A 21 43.56 -9.22 -0.46
N ARG A 22 43.36 -10.33 -1.20
CA ARG A 22 42.22 -10.48 -2.12
C ARG A 22 40.88 -10.44 -1.39
N GLN A 23 40.77 -11.07 -0.23
CA GLN A 23 39.53 -11.07 0.56
C GLN A 23 39.20 -9.67 1.09
N GLN A 24 40.21 -8.90 1.53
CA GLN A 24 40.04 -7.50 1.92
C GLN A 24 39.72 -6.57 0.73
N GLN A 25 40.25 -6.87 -0.46
CA GLN A 25 39.91 -6.12 -1.66
C GLN A 25 38.47 -6.40 -2.10
N GLN A 26 38.03 -7.66 -2.07
CA GLN A 26 36.66 -8.06 -2.39
C GLN A 26 35.65 -7.44 -1.42
N SER A 27 35.92 -7.43 -0.11
CA SER A 27 35.03 -6.79 0.87
C SER A 27 34.89 -5.27 0.66
N ARG A 28 35.92 -4.61 0.11
CA ARG A 28 35.90 -3.19 -0.29
C ARG A 28 35.14 -2.97 -1.60
N THR A 29 35.35 -3.80 -2.62
CA THR A 29 34.66 -3.68 -3.91
C THR A 29 33.16 -3.95 -3.80
N THR A 30 32.76 -4.98 -3.04
CA THR A 30 31.33 -5.34 -2.85
C THR A 30 30.56 -4.29 -2.04
N ARG A 31 31.24 -3.38 -1.33
CA ARG A 31 30.58 -2.30 -0.57
C ARG A 31 30.17 -1.10 -1.42
N HIS A 32 30.72 -0.97 -2.63
CA HIS A 32 30.55 0.23 -3.47
C HIS A 32 29.99 -0.05 -4.88
N SER A 33 29.87 -1.32 -5.29
CA SER A 33 29.18 -1.68 -6.53
C SER A 33 27.70 -2.04 -6.28
N LEU A 34 26.90 -1.06 -5.88
CA LEU A 34 25.50 -1.06 -6.34
C LEU A 34 25.56 -0.68 -7.82
N PRO A 35 24.91 -1.43 -8.72
CA PRO A 35 24.94 -1.13 -10.14
C PRO A 35 24.34 0.26 -10.36
N THR A 36 25.13 1.15 -10.94
CA THR A 36 24.62 2.30 -11.70
C THR A 36 23.73 1.76 -12.80
N CYS A 37 22.44 1.62 -12.50
CA CYS A 37 21.40 1.51 -13.50
C CYS A 37 21.28 2.87 -14.17
N SER A 38 22.21 3.15 -15.08
CA SER A 38 22.08 4.23 -16.05
C SER A 38 21.15 3.74 -17.15
N THR A 39 19.84 3.84 -16.94
CA THR A 39 18.83 4.13 -17.97
C THR A 39 17.45 4.13 -17.28
N VAL A 40 16.82 5.31 -17.33
CA VAL A 40 15.55 5.73 -16.69
C VAL A 40 15.65 6.13 -15.21
N CYS A 41 16.59 7.04 -14.92
CA CYS A 41 16.41 8.03 -13.86
C CYS A 41 15.48 9.15 -14.37
N CYS A 42 14.17 8.92 -14.26
CA CYS A 42 13.21 9.99 -14.00
C CYS A 42 12.52 9.69 -12.67
N LEU A 43 13.33 9.45 -11.64
CA LEU A 43 12.86 9.47 -10.25
C LEU A 43 12.71 10.94 -9.88
N HIS A 44 11.51 11.47 -10.08
CA HIS A 44 11.13 12.77 -9.57
C HIS A 44 11.46 12.78 -8.08
N ARG A 45 12.38 13.68 -7.68
CA ARG A 45 12.53 14.11 -6.30
C ARG A 45 11.12 14.48 -5.83
N THR A 46 10.50 13.58 -5.09
CA THR A 46 9.28 13.84 -4.37
C THR A 46 9.66 13.63 -2.92
N GLU A 47 9.33 14.64 -2.13
CA GLU A 47 9.44 14.68 -0.68
C GLU A 47 8.97 13.36 -0.04
N PRO A 48 9.40 13.07 1.20
CA PRO A 48 9.15 11.80 1.87
C PRO A 48 7.71 11.32 1.64
N LEU A 49 7.59 10.10 1.10
CA LEU A 49 6.34 9.36 0.97
C LEU A 49 5.50 9.60 2.22
N VAL A 50 4.41 10.35 2.02
CA VAL A 50 3.45 10.83 3.01
C VAL A 50 3.53 10.06 4.32
N VAL A 51 4.05 10.78 5.32
CA VAL A 51 3.80 10.67 6.75
C VAL A 51 2.48 9.96 7.04
N ALA A 52 2.56 8.81 7.71
CA ALA A 52 1.45 8.12 8.35
C ALA A 52 0.31 7.63 7.42
N PRO A 53 -0.41 6.55 7.81
CA PRO A 53 -1.58 6.08 7.08
C PRO A 53 -2.71 7.12 7.15
N PHE A 54 -2.73 8.13 6.26
CA PHE A 54 -3.79 9.15 6.16
C PHE A 54 -4.45 9.46 7.52
N GLU A 55 -3.65 9.82 8.53
CA GLU A 55 -4.19 10.25 9.81
C GLU A 55 -4.88 11.60 9.57
N GLY A 56 -6.18 11.55 9.29
CA GLY A 56 -7.01 12.75 9.15
C GLY A 56 -7.94 12.80 7.94
N PHE A 57 -7.93 11.85 7.01
CA PHE A 57 -9.04 11.77 6.06
C PHE A 57 -10.13 10.87 6.64
N GLY A 58 -11.06 11.51 7.39
CA GLY A 58 -12.44 11.04 7.41
C GLY A 58 -12.81 10.71 5.95
N GLY A 59 -13.10 9.42 5.72
CA GLY A 59 -13.08 8.77 4.41
C GLY A 59 -13.74 9.57 3.30
N ILE A 60 -13.27 9.40 2.07
CA ILE A 60 -13.55 10.17 0.83
C ILE A 60 -14.72 11.15 0.98
N SER A 61 -14.51 12.23 1.72
CA SER A 61 -15.59 13.17 1.95
C SER A 61 -15.92 13.83 0.62
N LEU A 62 -17.15 14.32 0.43
CA LEU A 62 -17.52 15.04 -0.80
C LEU A 62 -16.57 16.24 -1.06
N ALA A 63 -15.92 16.75 -0.02
CA ALA A 63 -14.86 17.74 -0.13
C ALA A 63 -13.57 17.17 -0.74
N TYR A 64 -13.15 15.96 -0.34
CA TYR A 64 -12.00 15.28 -0.95
C TYR A 64 -12.19 15.03 -2.44
N GLU A 65 -13.41 14.69 -2.84
CA GLU A 65 -13.74 14.47 -4.25
C GLU A 65 -13.53 15.72 -5.10
N LYS A 66 -13.84 16.91 -4.56
CA LYS A 66 -13.55 18.19 -5.22
C LYS A 66 -12.05 18.45 -5.32
N VAL A 67 -11.28 18.11 -4.28
CA VAL A 67 -9.82 18.23 -4.28
C VAL A 67 -9.20 17.27 -5.31
N LEU A 68 -9.72 16.04 -5.41
CA LEU A 68 -9.31 15.08 -6.43
C LEU A 68 -9.60 15.61 -7.83
N ALA A 69 -10.75 16.25 -8.06
CA ALA A 69 -11.05 16.84 -9.36
C ALA A 69 -10.08 17.98 -9.74
N ALA A 70 -9.63 18.77 -8.76
CA ALA A 70 -8.81 19.97 -8.98
C ALA A 70 -7.29 19.71 -9.08
N SER A 71 -6.77 18.60 -8.55
CA SER A 71 -5.33 18.37 -8.44
C SER A 71 -4.90 17.00 -8.96
N ASP A 72 -4.12 16.99 -10.04
CA ASP A 72 -3.57 15.76 -10.61
C ASP A 72 -2.52 15.09 -9.70
N GLU A 73 -1.79 15.88 -8.90
CA GLU A 73 -0.85 15.36 -7.89
C GLU A 73 -1.59 14.50 -6.87
N LYS A 74 -2.77 14.94 -6.40
CA LYS A 74 -3.58 14.16 -5.45
C LYS A 74 -4.14 12.89 -6.07
N LYS A 75 -4.54 12.92 -7.34
CA LYS A 75 -4.93 11.71 -8.08
C LYS A 75 -3.78 10.70 -8.15
N LEU A 76 -2.56 11.18 -8.44
CA LEU A 76 -1.37 10.33 -8.53
C LEU A 76 -0.99 9.74 -7.16
N GLN A 77 -1.07 10.52 -6.09
CA GLN A 77 -0.85 10.07 -4.71
C GLN A 77 -1.84 8.97 -4.32
N LEU A 78 -3.13 9.19 -4.58
CA LEU A 78 -4.17 8.19 -4.31
C LEU A 78 -3.96 6.91 -5.12
N LYS A 79 -3.60 7.03 -6.40
CA LYS A 79 -3.30 5.87 -7.26
C LYS A 79 -2.11 5.06 -6.73
N ARG A 80 -1.05 5.71 -6.26
CA ARG A 80 0.09 5.03 -5.60
C ARG A 80 -0.37 4.33 -4.32
N TYR A 81 -1.20 5.00 -3.51
CA TYR A 81 -1.70 4.41 -2.27
C TYR A 81 -2.56 3.16 -2.52
N ILE A 82 -3.45 3.20 -3.53
CA ILE A 82 -4.26 2.04 -3.94
C ILE A 82 -3.36 0.85 -4.30
N LYS A 83 -2.24 1.08 -4.98
CA LYS A 83 -1.26 0.03 -5.30
C LYS A 83 -0.55 -0.55 -4.08
N ILE A 84 -0.35 0.24 -3.02
CA ILE A 84 0.32 -0.20 -1.79
C ILE A 84 -0.56 -1.13 -0.94
N ILE A 85 -1.88 -0.95 -0.92
CA ILE A 85 -2.79 -1.73 -0.07
C ILE A 85 -2.68 -3.24 -0.34
N GLY A 86 -2.50 -3.63 -1.61
CA GLY A 86 -2.32 -5.02 -2.02
C GLY A 86 -3.52 -5.94 -1.71
N GLY A 87 -3.30 -7.24 -1.86
CA GLY A 87 -4.28 -8.31 -1.67
C GLY A 87 -4.05 -9.46 -2.66
N ASP A 88 -4.59 -10.63 -2.37
CA ASP A 88 -4.34 -11.81 -3.22
C ASP A 88 -5.32 -11.86 -4.40
N ASP A 89 -6.59 -11.50 -4.15
CA ASP A 89 -7.66 -11.51 -5.15
C ASP A 89 -8.22 -10.11 -5.44
N ALA A 90 -8.79 -9.94 -6.64
CA ALA A 90 -9.54 -8.73 -7.04
C ALA A 90 -10.56 -8.28 -5.97
N LYS A 91 -11.32 -9.24 -5.45
CA LYS A 91 -12.35 -9.02 -4.42
C LYS A 91 -11.74 -8.55 -3.11
N GLU A 92 -10.62 -9.15 -2.71
CA GLU A 92 -9.96 -8.80 -1.46
C GLU A 92 -9.31 -7.42 -1.55
N LYS A 93 -8.56 -7.17 -2.63
CA LYS A 93 -7.96 -5.86 -2.95
C LYS A 93 -9.03 -4.77 -2.88
N THR A 94 -10.12 -4.93 -3.64
CA THR A 94 -11.24 -3.98 -3.67
C THR A 94 -11.84 -3.77 -2.28
N SER A 95 -12.11 -4.85 -1.53
CA SER A 95 -12.69 -4.75 -0.19
C SER A 95 -11.78 -4.04 0.81
N ARG A 96 -10.47 -4.27 0.75
CA ARG A 96 -9.47 -3.61 1.61
C ARG A 96 -9.39 -2.12 1.30
N ILE A 97 -9.36 -1.76 0.01
CA ILE A 97 -9.39 -0.36 -0.44
C ILE A 97 -10.63 0.35 0.09
N LEU A 98 -11.82 -0.25 -0.10
CA LEU A 98 -13.07 0.36 0.35
C LEU A 98 -13.10 0.54 1.88
N LYS A 99 -12.63 -0.44 2.65
CA LYS A 99 -12.57 -0.35 4.12
C LYS A 99 -11.59 0.73 4.63
N LYS A 100 -10.52 0.99 3.88
CA LYS A 100 -9.49 1.96 4.28
C LYS A 100 -9.85 3.39 3.88
N LEU A 101 -10.56 3.56 2.76
CA LEU A 101 -10.75 4.87 2.13
C LEU A 101 -12.19 5.38 2.23
N LEU A 102 -13.19 4.50 2.36
CA LEU A 102 -14.58 4.92 2.50
C LEU A 102 -15.03 4.82 3.96
N THR A 103 -15.75 5.84 4.38
CA THR A 103 -16.56 5.82 5.59
C THR A 103 -17.97 5.29 5.30
N TYR A 104 -18.64 4.78 6.34
CA TYR A 104 -19.93 4.11 6.18
C TYR A 104 -21.06 5.06 5.78
N ASP A 105 -21.00 6.33 6.18
CA ASP A 105 -21.91 7.42 5.77
C ASP A 105 -21.96 7.58 4.24
N ILE A 106 -20.81 7.56 3.56
CA ILE A 106 -20.75 7.57 2.10
C ILE A 106 -21.41 6.31 1.55
N GLY A 107 -21.12 5.14 2.13
CA GLY A 107 -21.73 3.90 1.69
C GLY A 107 -23.27 3.90 1.80
N VAL A 108 -23.84 4.65 2.74
CA VAL A 108 -25.30 4.81 2.86
C VAL A 108 -25.85 5.75 1.79
N ALA A 109 -25.16 6.86 1.52
CA ALA A 109 -25.59 7.92 0.60
C ALA A 109 -25.41 7.58 -0.89
N PHE A 110 -24.64 6.54 -1.21
CA PHE A 110 -24.29 6.17 -2.57
C PHE A 110 -24.73 4.74 -2.92
N THR A 111 -25.06 4.53 -4.18
CA THR A 111 -25.17 3.22 -4.82
C THR A 111 -24.35 3.24 -6.10
N TRP A 112 -24.00 2.07 -6.63
CA TRP A 112 -23.15 2.00 -7.82
C TRP A 112 -23.72 2.84 -8.99
N TYR A 113 -24.96 2.55 -9.40
CA TYR A 113 -25.65 3.25 -10.50
C TYR A 113 -26.52 4.43 -10.05
N GLY A 114 -26.57 4.74 -8.75
CA GLY A 114 -27.55 5.68 -8.20
C GLY A 114 -28.95 5.08 -8.10
N THR A 115 -29.75 5.63 -7.20
CA THR A 115 -31.20 5.37 -7.09
C THR A 115 -31.90 6.72 -6.88
N LYS A 116 -33.23 6.77 -6.86
CA LYS A 116 -33.99 8.02 -6.66
C LYS A 116 -33.48 8.87 -5.49
N ASP A 117 -33.10 8.21 -4.39
CA ASP A 117 -32.64 8.87 -3.16
C ASP A 117 -31.12 8.80 -2.94
N LYS A 118 -30.35 8.14 -3.82
CA LYS A 118 -28.91 7.89 -3.62
C LYS A 118 -28.08 8.26 -4.83
N ARG A 119 -26.90 8.82 -4.58
CA ARG A 119 -25.98 9.28 -5.63
C ARG A 119 -25.22 8.13 -6.28
N ARG A 120 -24.73 8.37 -7.51
CA ARG A 120 -23.94 7.41 -8.29
C ARG A 120 -22.51 7.35 -7.77
N PHE A 121 -22.06 6.16 -7.39
CA PHE A 121 -20.70 5.92 -6.94
C PHE A 121 -19.72 5.81 -8.12
N CYS A 122 -20.16 5.24 -9.24
CA CYS A 122 -19.33 5.06 -10.43
C CYS A 122 -18.80 6.37 -11.04
N ASP A 123 -19.50 7.48 -10.79
CA ASP A 123 -19.13 8.81 -11.29
C ASP A 123 -18.02 9.46 -10.49
N LEU A 124 -17.71 8.93 -9.30
CA LEU A 124 -16.66 9.48 -8.47
C LEU A 124 -15.30 9.25 -9.15
N GLN A 125 -14.49 10.30 -9.22
CA GLN A 125 -13.05 10.29 -9.51
C GLN A 125 -12.35 9.23 -8.68
N PHE A 126 -12.71 9.09 -7.39
CA PHE A 126 -12.22 7.99 -6.58
C PHE A 126 -12.49 6.61 -7.22
N CYS A 127 -13.73 6.36 -7.66
CA CYS A 127 -14.11 5.09 -8.27
C CYS A 127 -13.34 4.85 -9.57
N GLN A 128 -13.18 5.88 -10.40
CA GLN A 128 -12.42 5.79 -11.65
C GLN A 128 -10.94 5.47 -11.40
N LEU A 129 -10.33 6.12 -10.41
CA LEU A 129 -8.94 5.87 -10.02
C LEU A 129 -8.74 4.47 -9.41
N MET A 130 -9.72 4.01 -8.61
CA MET A 130 -9.72 2.66 -8.06
C MET A 130 -9.82 1.61 -9.16
N CYS A 131 -10.80 1.74 -10.07
CA CYS A 131 -10.96 0.83 -11.19
C CYS A 131 -9.71 0.79 -12.06
N GLY A 132 -9.21 1.95 -12.49
CA GLY A 132 -7.99 2.03 -13.31
C GLY A 132 -6.76 1.49 -12.59
N GLY A 133 -6.60 1.80 -11.30
CA GLY A 133 -5.47 1.32 -10.50
C GLY A 133 -5.45 -0.19 -10.30
N LEU A 134 -6.61 -0.83 -10.22
CA LEU A 134 -6.75 -2.28 -10.05
C LEU A 134 -6.68 -3.05 -11.39
N THR A 135 -7.14 -2.45 -12.48
CA THR A 135 -7.06 -3.05 -13.82
C THR A 135 -5.71 -2.86 -14.50
N GLU A 136 -4.91 -1.88 -14.05
CA GLU A 136 -3.51 -1.72 -14.49
C GLU A 136 -2.65 -2.85 -13.91
N GLN A 137 -2.72 -4.01 -14.56
CA GLN A 137 -1.94 -5.21 -14.25
C GLN A 137 -0.45 -4.89 -14.32
N GLN A 138 0.23 -4.87 -13.17
CA GLN A 138 1.66 -4.57 -13.11
C GLN A 138 2.55 -5.76 -13.47
N ASN A 139 2.03 -7.00 -13.49
CA ASN A 139 2.82 -8.19 -13.84
C ASN A 139 1.95 -9.31 -14.42
N LYS A 140 2.44 -10.00 -15.46
CA LYS A 140 1.79 -11.16 -16.13
C LYS A 140 1.45 -12.37 -15.23
N LYS A 141 1.79 -12.32 -13.93
CA LYS A 141 1.54 -13.40 -12.95
C LYS A 141 0.28 -13.20 -12.13
N GLU A 142 -0.32 -12.01 -12.13
CA GLU A 142 -1.57 -11.77 -11.40
C GLU A 142 -2.78 -12.24 -12.23
N ALA A 143 -3.77 -12.81 -11.55
CA ALA A 143 -5.03 -13.15 -12.18
C ALA A 143 -5.66 -11.89 -12.79
N GLU A 144 -6.22 -12.02 -13.99
CA GLU A 144 -6.85 -10.91 -14.70
C GLU A 144 -7.99 -10.34 -13.85
N VAL A 145 -7.77 -9.13 -13.32
CA VAL A 145 -8.78 -8.41 -12.54
C VAL A 145 -9.75 -7.76 -13.51
N THR A 146 -10.99 -8.26 -13.57
CA THR A 146 -12.01 -7.64 -14.42
C THR A 146 -12.71 -6.50 -13.70
N LEU A 147 -13.14 -5.48 -14.45
CA LEU A 147 -13.98 -4.39 -13.95
C LEU A 147 -15.25 -4.91 -13.27
N LYS A 148 -15.80 -6.02 -13.78
CA LYS A 148 -17.01 -6.66 -13.25
C LYS A 148 -16.81 -7.18 -11.83
N ASP A 149 -15.62 -7.70 -11.50
CA ASP A 149 -15.31 -8.18 -10.15
C ASP A 149 -15.21 -7.02 -9.16
N ILE A 150 -14.60 -5.90 -9.58
CA ILE A 150 -14.50 -4.67 -8.79
C ILE A 150 -15.89 -4.10 -8.53
N GLU A 151 -16.72 -4.00 -9.58
CA GLU A 151 -18.11 -3.54 -9.50
C GLU A 151 -18.93 -4.38 -8.52
N LYS A 152 -18.95 -5.71 -8.71
CA LYS A 152 -19.74 -6.63 -7.87
C LYS A 152 -19.32 -6.55 -6.41
N THR A 153 -18.01 -6.44 -6.16
CA THR A 153 -17.45 -6.31 -4.81
C THR A 153 -17.87 -4.98 -4.18
N THR A 154 -17.77 -3.89 -4.94
CA THR A 154 -18.14 -2.55 -4.47
C THR A 154 -19.64 -2.44 -4.18
N MET A 155 -20.50 -2.96 -5.07
CA MET A 155 -21.94 -3.03 -4.83
C MET A 155 -22.29 -3.81 -3.56
N THR A 156 -21.64 -4.96 -3.36
CA THR A 156 -21.82 -5.77 -2.15
C THR A 156 -21.39 -4.98 -0.92
N TRP A 157 -20.26 -4.27 -0.99
CA TRP A 157 -19.82 -3.43 0.11
C TRP A 157 -20.83 -2.31 0.42
N LEU A 158 -21.27 -1.55 -0.58
CA LEU A 158 -22.24 -0.44 -0.42
C LEU A 158 -23.59 -0.93 0.14
N ARG A 159 -24.07 -2.10 -0.30
CA ARG A 159 -25.32 -2.70 0.18
C ARG A 159 -25.34 -2.88 1.70
N HIS A 160 -24.23 -3.35 2.25
CA HIS A 160 -24.06 -3.59 3.68
C HIS A 160 -23.51 -2.37 4.43
N ALA A 161 -23.34 -1.21 3.79
CA ALA A 161 -22.78 -0.03 4.45
C ALA A 161 -23.69 0.49 5.58
N LYS A 162 -25.02 0.47 5.38
CA LYS A 162 -25.98 0.85 6.41
C LYS A 162 -25.90 -0.05 7.64
N GLU A 163 -25.92 -1.36 7.41
CA GLU A 163 -25.77 -2.36 8.47
C GLU A 163 -24.44 -2.18 9.25
N ARG A 164 -23.35 -1.87 8.54
CA ARG A 164 -22.05 -1.59 9.18
C ARG A 164 -22.05 -0.31 10.02
N LEU A 165 -22.73 0.75 9.55
CA LEU A 165 -22.89 1.98 10.31
C LEU A 165 -23.69 1.73 11.60
N ASP A 166 -24.82 1.04 11.48
CA ASP A 166 -25.70 0.73 12.62
C ASP A 166 -24.96 -0.15 13.66
N ASN A 167 -24.18 -1.14 13.20
CA ASN A 167 -23.38 -1.99 14.07
C ASN A 167 -22.23 -1.23 14.76
N CYS A 168 -21.64 -0.25 14.08
CA CYS A 168 -20.61 0.61 14.66
C CYS A 168 -21.19 1.51 15.77
N GLN A 169 -22.37 2.10 15.54
CA GLN A 169 -23.07 2.91 16.53
C GLN A 169 -23.50 2.10 17.76
N LYS A 170 -24.05 0.90 17.55
CA LYS A 170 -24.42 -0.01 18.66
C LYS A 170 -23.22 -0.40 19.52
N ARG A 171 -22.06 -0.64 18.91
CA ARG A 171 -20.81 -0.95 19.62
C ARG A 171 -20.23 0.23 20.37
N GLY A 172 -20.26 1.43 19.77
CA GLY A 172 -19.84 2.66 20.45
C GLY A 172 -20.73 3.01 21.64
N ALA A 173 -22.04 2.78 21.54
CA ALA A 173 -22.98 2.95 22.64
C ALA A 173 -22.75 1.94 23.77
N ALA A 174 -22.45 0.67 23.44
CA ALA A 174 -22.14 -0.36 24.43
C ALA A 174 -20.82 -0.11 25.19
N GLN A 175 -19.84 0.57 24.58
CA GLN A 175 -18.56 0.94 25.22
C GLN A 175 -18.66 2.15 26.16
N MET A 176 -19.71 2.97 26.05
CA MET A 176 -19.97 4.13 26.91
C MET A 176 -20.94 3.82 28.07
N ALA A 177 -21.59 2.65 28.04
CA ALA A 177 -22.61 2.23 29.00
C ALA A 177 -22.03 1.49 30.24
N HIS A 178 -20.73 1.56 30.47
CA HIS A 178 -20.10 1.13 31.72
C HIS A 178 -19.53 2.39 32.41
N PRO A 179 -20.33 3.11 33.21
CA PRO A 179 -19.77 4.05 34.18
C PRO A 179 -18.97 3.26 35.21
N GLU A 180 -17.94 3.91 35.72
CA GLU A 180 -17.13 3.49 36.85
C GLU A 180 -18.05 3.25 38.07
N GLU A 181 -18.28 1.99 38.40
CA GLU A 181 -18.49 1.49 39.75
C GLU A 181 -17.24 0.59 39.92
N ASP A 182 -16.25 0.96 40.72
CA ASP A 182 -16.32 0.78 42.16
C ASP A 182 -15.56 1.88 42.94
N GLU A 183 -16.34 2.50 43.84
CA GLU A 183 -15.97 3.13 45.10
C GLU A 183 -15.17 2.19 46.02
N ASP A 184 -14.16 2.77 46.69
CA ASP A 184 -13.70 2.56 48.07
C ASP A 184 -13.96 1.21 48.78
N ASP A 185 -12.89 0.48 49.10
CA ASP A 185 -12.61 -0.10 50.44
C ASP A 185 -11.13 -0.50 50.60
#